data_AF-K0Z248-F1
#
_entry.id   AF-K0Z248-F1
#
_cell.length_a   1.000
_cell.length_b   1.000
_cell.length_c   1.000
_cell.angle_alpha   90.00
_cell.angle_beta   90.00
_cell.angle_gamma   90.00
#
_symmetry.space_group_name_H-M   'P 1'
#
loop_
_entity.id
_entity.type
_entity.pdbx_description
1 polymer ?
#
loop_
_entity_poly.entity_id
_entity_poly.type
_entity_poly.pdbx_seq_one_letter_code
_entity_poly.pdbx_strand_id
1 'polypeptide(L)'
;MDKISPFNLKKFRQETGMSQKQFAEAVDLPTRTYRSYEAGERGLSIEKFRDLKAKLGFHRDHEKQSLRARIDYLRISFPALRDLESFCKNFLFCHLSEFSAQETRLMNYTH
;
A
#
# COMPACT_ATOMS: atom_id res chain seq x y z
N MET A 1 2.75 -23.21 2.96
CA MET A 1 3.13 -22.63 1.65
C MET A 1 2.12 -21.55 1.32
N ASP A 2 2.51 -20.30 1.54
CA ASP A 2 1.59 -19.17 1.42
C ASP A 2 1.29 -18.89 -0.05
N LYS A 3 0.01 -19.02 -0.40
CA LYS A 3 -0.52 -18.71 -1.72
C LYS A 3 -1.28 -17.39 -1.65
N ILE A 4 -1.21 -16.58 -2.70
CA ILE A 4 -1.99 -15.36 -2.75
C ILE A 4 -3.46 -15.68 -3.05
N SER A 5 -4.36 -14.93 -2.42
CA SER A 5 -5.78 -15.01 -2.75
C SER A 5 -6.02 -14.60 -4.21
N PRO A 6 -6.81 -15.37 -5.00
CA PRO A 6 -7.18 -15.01 -6.37
C PRO A 6 -7.85 -13.62 -6.46
N PHE A 7 -8.60 -13.24 -5.41
CA PHE A 7 -9.20 -11.91 -5.30
C PHE A 7 -8.14 -10.79 -5.29
N ASN A 8 -7.06 -10.97 -4.52
CA ASN A 8 -5.97 -10.00 -4.43
C ASN A 8 -5.20 -9.90 -5.75
N LEU A 9 -5.02 -11.02 -6.45
CA LEU A 9 -4.39 -11.02 -7.77
C LEU A 9 -5.22 -10.26 -8.80
N LYS A 10 -6.55 -10.46 -8.80
CA LYS A 10 -7.48 -9.76 -9.69
C LYS A 10 -7.51 -8.26 -9.42
N LYS A 11 -7.57 -7.88 -8.13
CA LYS A 11 -7.54 -6.48 -7.71
C LYS A 11 -6.24 -5.81 -8.17
N PHE A 12 -5.10 -6.45 -7.96
CA PHE A 12 -3.80 -5.93 -8.38
C PHE A 12 -3.75 -5.64 -9.89
N ARG A 13 -4.24 -6.54 -10.74
CA ARG A 13 -4.33 -6.25 -12.18
C ARG A 13 -5.26 -5.09 -12.49
N GLN A 14 -6.41 -5.00 -11.82
CA GLN A 14 -7.33 -3.89 -12.04
C GLN A 14 -6.69 -2.55 -11.67
N GLU A 15 -5.87 -2.50 -10.61
CA GLU A 15 -5.10 -1.32 -10.22
C GLU A 15 -4.05 -0.92 -11.28
N THR A 16 -3.51 -1.86 -12.05
CA THR A 16 -2.62 -1.54 -13.19
C THR A 16 -3.35 -1.05 -14.44
N GLY A 17 -4.70 -1.07 -14.44
CA GLY A 17 -5.52 -0.69 -15.61
C GLY A 17 -5.45 -1.68 -16.78
N MET A 18 -4.80 -2.83 -16.62
CA MET A 18 -4.57 -3.79 -17.70
C MET A 18 -5.69 -4.83 -17.81
N SER A 19 -6.03 -5.25 -19.03
CA SER A 19 -6.82 -6.47 -19.25
C SER A 19 -6.02 -7.73 -18.88
N GLN A 20 -6.70 -8.87 -18.70
CA GLN A 20 -6.03 -10.15 -18.42
C GLN A 20 -4.99 -10.52 -19.49
N LYS A 21 -5.26 -10.19 -20.75
CA LYS A 21 -4.36 -10.48 -21.87
C LYS A 21 -3.10 -9.61 -21.79
N GLN A 22 -3.29 -8.30 -21.65
CA GLN A 22 -2.20 -7.33 -21.51
C GLN A 22 -1.33 -7.62 -20.28
N PHE A 23 -1.95 -7.94 -19.15
CA PHE A 23 -1.22 -8.28 -17.94
C PHE A 23 -0.39 -9.56 -18.13
N ALA A 24 -0.97 -10.59 -18.73
CA ALA A 24 -0.26 -11.85 -19.01
C ALA A 24 0.92 -11.64 -19.97
N GLU A 25 0.76 -10.81 -21.01
CA GLU A 25 1.85 -10.42 -21.92
C GLU A 25 2.94 -9.64 -21.18
N ALA A 26 2.57 -8.68 -20.33
CA ALA A 26 3.52 -7.84 -19.59
C ALA A 26 4.36 -8.64 -18.57
N VAL A 27 3.83 -9.74 -18.03
CA VAL A 27 4.56 -10.64 -17.11
C VAL A 27 5.11 -11.88 -17.80
N ASP A 28 5.02 -11.96 -19.13
CA ASP A 28 5.50 -13.08 -19.94
C ASP A 28 4.95 -14.42 -19.41
N LEU A 29 3.61 -14.50 -19.34
CA LEU A 29 2.85 -15.69 -19.00
C LEU A 29 1.80 -15.98 -20.10
N PRO A 30 1.49 -17.26 -20.36
CA PRO A 30 0.34 -17.60 -21.18
C PRO A 30 -0.96 -17.08 -20.54
N THR A 31 -1.83 -16.44 -21.32
CA THR A 31 -3.10 -15.88 -20.83
C THR A 31 -3.96 -16.91 -20.10
N ARG A 32 -3.95 -18.17 -20.57
CA ARG A 32 -4.65 -19.28 -19.91
C ARG A 32 -4.13 -19.55 -18.50
N THR A 33 -2.80 -19.51 -18.33
CA THR A 33 -2.15 -19.71 -17.03
C THR A 33 -2.50 -18.58 -16.07
N TYR A 34 -2.50 -17.34 -16.54
CA TYR A 34 -2.90 -16.19 -15.73
C TYR A 34 -4.38 -16.27 -15.29
N ARG A 35 -5.28 -16.60 -16.21
CA ARG A 35 -6.71 -16.80 -15.91
C ARG A 35 -6.95 -17.86 -14.83
N SER A 36 -6.22 -18.97 -14.90
CA SER A 36 -6.33 -20.05 -13.91
C SER A 36 -5.90 -19.60 -12.50
N TYR A 37 -4.95 -18.65 -12.40
CA TYR A 37 -4.59 -18.03 -11.11
C TYR A 37 -5.69 -17.08 -10.59
N GLU A 38 -6.27 -16.23 -11.46
CA GLU A 38 -7.36 -15.33 -11.05
C GLU A 38 -8.67 -16.08 -10.73
N ALA A 39 -8.93 -17.21 -11.38
CA ALA A 39 -10.08 -18.07 -11.10
C ALA A 39 -9.89 -18.93 -9.84
N GLY A 40 -8.67 -19.02 -9.30
CA GLY A 40 -8.36 -19.86 -8.14
C GLY A 40 -8.23 -21.35 -8.43
N GLU A 41 -8.40 -21.77 -9.69
CA GLU A 41 -8.16 -23.14 -10.16
C GLU A 41 -6.70 -23.58 -9.91
N ARG A 42 -5.78 -22.63 -10.03
CA ARG A 42 -4.36 -22.82 -9.74
C ARG A 42 -3.92 -21.87 -8.64
N GLY A 43 -3.29 -22.40 -7.60
CA GLY A 43 -2.67 -21.60 -6.56
C GLY A 43 -1.42 -20.88 -7.06
N LEU A 44 -1.35 -19.56 -6.85
CA LEU A 44 -0.16 -18.75 -7.09
C LEU A 44 0.62 -18.57 -5.78
N SER A 45 1.89 -19.01 -5.73
CA SER A 45 2.74 -18.81 -4.56
C SER A 45 3.11 -17.33 -4.40
N ILE A 46 3.38 -16.90 -3.16
CA ILE A 46 3.86 -15.54 -2.88
C ILE A 46 5.14 -15.22 -3.65
N GLU A 47 6.08 -16.15 -3.75
CA GLU A 47 7.33 -15.95 -4.51
C GLU A 47 7.05 -15.66 -5.98
N LYS A 48 6.23 -16.49 -6.62
CA LYS A 48 5.90 -16.29 -8.03
C LYS A 48 5.14 -14.99 -8.25
N PHE A 49 4.27 -14.58 -7.31
CA PHE A 49 3.62 -13.27 -7.36
C PHE A 49 4.62 -12.11 -7.26
N ARG A 50 5.69 -12.24 -6.47
CA ARG A 50 6.77 -11.25 -6.42
C ARG A 50 7.51 -11.17 -7.76
N ASP A 51 7.74 -12.29 -8.43
CA ASP A 51 8.36 -12.30 -9.76
C ASP A 51 7.49 -11.56 -10.79
N LEU A 52 6.16 -11.74 -10.73
CA LEU A 52 5.22 -11.00 -11.60
C LEU A 52 5.32 -9.49 -11.36
N LYS A 53 5.39 -9.07 -10.10
CA LYS A 53 5.57 -7.67 -9.73
C LYS A 53 6.88 -7.11 -10.28
N ALA A 54 7.98 -7.84 -10.11
CA ALA A 54 9.29 -7.43 -10.62
C ALA A 54 9.28 -7.23 -12.14
N LYS A 55 8.65 -8.13 -12.90
CA LYS A 55 8.51 -8.00 -14.37
C LYS A 55 7.71 -6.77 -14.80
N LEU A 56 6.75 -6.34 -13.99
CA LEU A 56 5.96 -5.12 -14.23
C LEU A 56 6.70 -3.83 -13.83
N GLY A 57 7.98 -3.91 -13.47
CA GLY A 57 8.75 -2.76 -13.02
C GLY A 57 8.42 -2.31 -11.60
N PHE A 58 7.63 -3.08 -10.83
CA PHE A 58 7.61 -2.97 -9.38
C PHE A 58 8.91 -3.60 -8.86
N HIS A 59 10.02 -2.94 -9.17
CA HIS A 59 11.34 -3.35 -8.76
C HIS A 59 11.44 -3.35 -7.25
N ARG A 60 12.28 -4.29 -6.80
CA ARG A 60 12.66 -4.50 -5.43
C ARG A 60 13.69 -3.46 -5.01
N ASP A 61 13.36 -2.17 -5.14
CA ASP A 61 13.92 -1.17 -4.23
C ASP A 61 13.20 -1.32 -2.88
N HIS A 62 13.27 -2.54 -2.34
CA HIS A 62 13.41 -2.62 -0.91
C HIS A 62 14.76 -1.94 -0.65
N GLU A 63 14.71 -0.65 -0.34
CA GLU A 63 15.71 -0.07 0.54
C GLU A 63 16.00 -1.16 1.57
N LYS A 64 17.25 -1.62 1.62
CA LYS A 64 17.73 -2.56 2.65
C LYS A 64 17.51 -1.98 4.08
N GLN A 65 17.01 -0.75 4.15
CA GLN A 65 16.60 0.01 5.32
C GLN A 65 15.16 0.55 5.21
N SER A 66 14.19 -0.20 4.65
CA SER A 66 12.79 0.04 5.02
C SER A 66 12.61 -0.36 6.49
N LEU A 67 13.21 0.43 7.39
CA LEU A 67 12.75 0.57 8.75
C LEU A 67 11.28 0.86 8.61
N ARG A 68 10.46 -0.11 9.04
CA ARG A 68 9.11 0.20 9.46
C ARG A 68 9.26 1.14 10.65
N ALA A 69 9.49 2.42 10.38
CA ALA A 69 9.62 3.46 11.37
C ALA A 69 8.23 3.61 11.97
N ARG A 70 8.04 3.01 13.14
CA ARG A 70 6.87 3.30 13.96
C ARG A 70 7.19 4.58 14.69
N ILE A 71 6.46 5.63 14.36
CA ILE A 71 6.45 6.84 15.15
C ILE A 71 5.55 6.55 16.34
N ASP A 72 6.13 6.22 17.49
CA ASP A 72 5.36 5.98 18.72
C ASP A 72 4.76 7.29 19.26
N TYR A 73 5.45 8.42 19.02
CA TYR A 73 4.98 9.74 19.42
C TYR A 73 5.56 10.85 18.52
N LEU A 74 4.70 11.74 18.03
CA LEU A 74 5.07 12.91 17.24
C LEU A 74 4.26 14.12 17.73
N ARG A 75 4.95 15.15 18.21
CA ARG A 75 4.35 16.45 18.55
C ARG A 75 4.84 17.48 17.56
N ILE A 76 3.92 18.03 16.77
CA ILE A 76 4.20 19.13 15.84
C ILE A 76 3.23 20.28 16.17
N SER A 77 3.72 21.51 16.15
CA SER A 77 2.92 22.72 16.29
C SER A 77 3.05 23.55 15.02
N PHE A 78 1.90 23.90 14.42
CA PHE A 78 1.87 24.71 13.21
C PHE A 78 1.49 26.15 13.59
N PRO A 79 2.35 27.15 13.33
CA PRO A 79 2.11 28.52 13.77
C PRO A 79 0.99 29.24 13.00
N ALA A 80 0.60 28.76 11.82
CA ALA A 80 -0.40 29.41 10.97
C ALA A 80 -1.30 28.42 10.21
N LEU A 81 -1.70 27.32 10.86
CA LEU A 81 -2.60 26.35 10.24
C LEU A 81 -4.05 26.86 10.26
N ARG A 82 -4.61 27.13 9.08
CA ARG A 82 -5.98 27.67 8.94
C ARG A 82 -7.02 26.61 8.61
N ASP A 83 -6.62 25.54 7.93
CA ASP A 83 -7.50 24.48 7.49
C ASP A 83 -6.85 23.12 7.80
N LEU A 84 -7.37 22.50 8.87
CA LEU A 84 -6.87 21.23 9.38
C LEU A 84 -7.27 20.06 8.48
N GLU A 85 -8.44 20.12 7.84
CA GLU A 85 -8.95 19.04 7.00
C GLU A 85 -8.18 18.94 5.68
N SER A 86 -7.96 20.09 5.03
CA SER A 86 -7.10 20.18 3.85
C SER A 86 -5.66 19.76 4.16
N PHE A 87 -5.16 20.10 5.35
CA PHE A 87 -3.83 19.69 5.78
C PHE A 87 -3.69 18.18 5.95
N CYS A 88 -4.63 17.53 6.66
CA CYS A 88 -4.63 16.08 6.82
C CYS A 88 -4.67 15.36 5.46
N LYS A 89 -5.51 15.83 4.53
CA LYS A 89 -5.65 15.21 3.22
C LYS A 89 -4.41 15.38 2.33
N ASN A 90 -3.80 16.56 2.32
CA ASN A 90 -2.74 16.90 1.37
C ASN A 90 -1.32 16.61 1.87
N PHE A 91 -1.10 16.61 3.19
CA PHE A 91 0.24 16.45 3.78
C PHE A 91 0.39 15.17 4.62
N LEU A 92 -0.68 14.74 5.31
CA LEU A 92 -0.66 13.51 6.11
C LEU A 92 -1.27 12.31 5.40
N PHE A 93 -1.98 12.54 4.28
CA PHE A 93 -2.65 11.53 3.47
C PHE A 93 -3.62 10.64 4.27
N CYS A 94 -4.28 11.22 5.28
CA CYS A 94 -5.28 10.56 6.12
C CYS A 94 -6.49 11.48 6.37
N HIS A 95 -7.59 10.91 6.86
CA HIS A 95 -8.78 11.66 7.19
C HIS A 95 -8.68 12.29 8.58
N LEU A 96 -9.24 13.49 8.75
CA LEU A 96 -9.30 14.16 10.06
C LEU A 96 -10.05 13.30 11.10
N SER A 97 -11.01 12.49 10.67
CA SER A 97 -11.75 11.54 11.51
C SER A 97 -10.89 10.44 12.13
N GLU A 98 -9.68 10.22 11.64
CA GLU A 98 -8.72 9.26 12.20
C GLU A 98 -8.04 9.80 13.47
N PHE A 99 -8.18 11.10 13.76
CA PHE A 99 -7.67 11.73 14.97
C PHE A 99 -8.74 11.82 16.04
N SER A 100 -8.37 11.46 17.26
CA SER A 100 -9.19 11.69 18.45
C SER A 100 -8.61 12.83 19.27
N ALA A 101 -9.47 13.76 19.70
CA ALA A 101 -9.08 14.78 20.66
C ALA A 101 -8.94 14.12 22.04
N GLN A 102 -7.75 14.22 22.64
CA GLN A 102 -7.54 13.90 24.04
C GLN A 102 -7.12 15.16 24.78
N GLU A 103 -7.79 15.42 25.90
CA GLU A 103 -7.39 16.47 26.83
C GLU A 103 -6.10 16.01 27.53
N THR A 104 -4.95 16.56 27.11
CA THR A 104 -3.68 16.28 27.77
C THR A 104 -3.63 17.07 29.07
N ARG A 105 -3.76 16.41 30.23
CA ARG A 105 -3.49 16.97 31.57
C ARG A 105 -2.00 17.27 31.82
N LEU A 106 -1.22 17.44 30.75
CA LEU A 106 0.19 17.78 30.83
C LEU A 106 0.28 19.25 31.27
N MET A 107 0.74 19.46 32.50
CA MET A 107 1.03 20.78 33.05
C MET A 107 2.07 21.46 32.17
N ASN A 108 1.71 22.56 31.52
CA ASN A 108 2.67 23.40 30.81
C ASN A 108 3.56 24.10 31.85
N TYR A 109 4.86 23.85 31.81
CA TYR A 109 5.84 24.73 32.46
C TYR A 109 6.02 25.95 31.55
N THR A 110 5.33 27.04 31.85
CA THR A 110 5.66 28.37 31.32
C THR A 110 6.83 28.92 32.11
N HIS A 111 7.88 29.33 31.41
CA HIS A 111 8.98 30.10 31.99
C HIS A 111 8.78 31.58 31.73
#